data_AF-A0A496X4G2-F1
#
_entry.id   AF-A0A496X4G2-F1
#
_cell.length_a   1.000
_cell.length_b   1.000
_cell.length_c   1.000
_cell.angle_alpha   90.00
_cell.angle_beta   90.00
_cell.angle_gamma   90.00
#
_symmetry.space_group_name_H-M   'P 1'
#
loop_
_entity.id
_entity.type
_entity.pdbx_description
1 polymer ?
#
loop_
_entity_poly.entity_id
_entity_poly.type
_entity_poly.pdbx_seq_one_letter_code
_entity_poly.pdbx_strand_id
1 'polypeptide(L)'
;MGTAIIDLNDSAIQCQHGDVFLAAPGYALLTRQGVITGLDAVRQAWLLPQQSHNQYWHQLNLSPLAGANSHARHHADLAYAQLQALYRDANQPEQVIFTIPGNFTADQLSILLGLVKALPFRAVGLVDAAIAAACQTDQSGEIIHVDIQLHTSVITRIACGEQVSRRHATQHPDISLKGFYDTWAYFIADRFIREYRYDPMHTAAGEQQLRDLLPGWLQQLNSSEEIEIELSAKQGNFRLNVLRTDLISANSQRWQRLADAIARESQPDAILISHRISALPGAEDYIEYAGVLRPDAAITASLSHATHIESGADKLAFITTLPAIAPAPVEKPIPTAPRAVTAGQRPPSHVLYQHQAYAIGQMLHIFVGDDGLDISSSTSENPVDKTSFTLSNQEEKVVLTCQQDKLPIQCDGNPDELHVGNEITVHGETLKLIEVL
;
A
#
# COMPACT_ATOMS: atom_id res chain seq x y z
N MET A 1 22.03 -4.89 -14.52
CA MET A 1 20.75 -4.78 -15.24
C MET A 1 19.75 -5.57 -14.41
N GLY A 2 18.83 -4.88 -13.72
CA GLY A 2 17.89 -5.51 -12.80
C GLY A 2 16.53 -5.71 -13.45
N THR A 3 15.87 -6.82 -13.11
CA THR A 3 14.45 -7.04 -13.41
C THR A 3 13.63 -6.25 -12.39
N ALA A 4 12.67 -5.45 -12.86
CA ALA A 4 11.70 -4.81 -12.00
C ALA A 4 10.48 -5.72 -11.77
N ILE A 5 9.82 -5.60 -10.62
CA ILE A 5 8.51 -6.22 -10.38
C ILE A 5 7.45 -5.13 -10.35
N ILE A 6 6.37 -5.29 -11.10
CA ILE A 6 5.20 -4.40 -11.06
C ILE A 6 3.97 -5.16 -10.55
N ASP A 7 3.37 -4.69 -9.46
CA ASP A 7 2.11 -5.20 -8.92
C ASP A 7 0.91 -4.40 -9.41
N LEU A 8 0.00 -5.07 -10.13
CA LEU A 8 -1.14 -4.44 -10.81
C LEU A 8 -2.45 -4.44 -9.98
N ASN A 9 -2.36 -4.11 -8.69
CA ASN A 9 -3.54 -3.76 -7.90
C ASN A 9 -3.87 -2.27 -8.10
N ASP A 10 -5.02 -1.95 -8.68
CA ASP A 10 -5.39 -0.57 -9.07
C ASP A 10 -5.65 0.39 -7.90
N SER A 11 -5.73 -0.11 -6.66
CA SER A 11 -5.71 0.75 -5.46
C SER A 11 -4.33 1.36 -5.22
N ALA A 12 -3.26 0.65 -5.56
CA ALA A 12 -1.88 1.07 -5.45
C ALA A 12 -1.02 0.15 -6.32
N ILE A 13 -0.68 0.62 -7.52
CA ILE A 13 0.23 -0.06 -8.44
C ILE A 13 1.63 0.16 -7.93
N GLN A 14 2.30 -0.91 -7.56
CA GLN A 14 3.62 -0.87 -6.96
C GLN A 14 4.68 -1.29 -7.99
N CYS A 15 5.87 -0.72 -7.89
CA CYS A 15 7.02 -1.08 -8.71
C CYS A 15 8.28 -1.14 -7.85
N GLN A 16 8.98 -2.26 -7.88
CA GLN A 16 10.31 -2.42 -7.26
C GLN A 16 11.36 -2.60 -8.35
N HIS A 17 12.42 -1.78 -8.34
CA HIS A 17 13.59 -1.94 -9.19
C HIS A 17 14.87 -1.53 -8.45
N GLY A 18 15.72 -2.50 -8.12
CA GLY A 18 16.89 -2.25 -7.26
C GLY A 18 16.42 -1.73 -5.90
N ASP A 19 16.92 -0.56 -5.48
CA ASP A 19 16.52 0.11 -4.24
C ASP A 19 15.31 1.06 -4.42
N VAL A 20 14.81 1.21 -5.65
CA VAL A 20 13.66 2.08 -5.94
C VAL A 20 12.36 1.32 -5.72
N PHE A 21 11.56 1.82 -4.79
CA PHE A 21 10.16 1.41 -4.59
C PHE A 21 9.22 2.56 -4.93
N LEU A 22 8.23 2.30 -5.78
CA LEU A 22 7.18 3.23 -6.15
C LEU A 22 5.81 2.64 -5.84
N ALA A 23 4.85 3.48 -5.47
CA ALA A 23 3.45 3.12 -5.35
C ALA A 23 2.57 4.26 -5.85
N ALA A 24 1.64 3.97 -6.77
CA ALA A 24 0.73 4.97 -7.32
C ALA A 24 -0.66 4.38 -7.56
N PRO A 25 -1.76 5.04 -7.15
CA PRO A 25 -3.10 4.53 -7.37
C PRO A 25 -3.48 4.59 -8.86
N GLY A 26 -4.45 3.78 -9.28
CA GLY A 26 -4.99 3.73 -10.64
C GLY A 26 -5.89 4.92 -10.99
N TYR A 27 -5.39 6.15 -10.82
CA TYR A 27 -6.05 7.39 -11.22
C TYR A 27 -5.33 8.05 -12.38
N ALA A 28 -6.09 8.62 -13.29
CA ALA A 28 -5.62 9.40 -14.42
C ALA A 28 -6.47 10.66 -14.62
N LEU A 29 -5.82 11.77 -14.91
CA LEU A 29 -6.45 13.02 -15.30
C LEU A 29 -6.10 13.31 -16.75
N LEU A 30 -7.11 13.30 -17.62
CA LEU A 30 -6.97 13.57 -19.05
C LEU A 30 -7.02 15.07 -19.32
N THR A 31 -5.84 15.66 -19.53
CA THR A 31 -5.69 17.09 -19.82
C THR A 31 -5.51 17.35 -21.32
N ARG A 32 -5.48 18.63 -21.71
CA ARG A 32 -5.16 19.02 -23.10
C ARG A 32 -3.68 18.84 -23.45
N GLN A 33 -2.82 18.66 -22.46
CA GLN A 33 -1.37 18.56 -22.62
C GLN A 33 -0.86 17.12 -22.48
N GLY A 34 -1.69 16.20 -21.99
CA GLY A 34 -1.30 14.82 -21.72
C GLY A 34 -2.16 14.16 -20.66
N VAL A 35 -1.71 12.99 -20.21
CA VAL A 35 -2.31 12.23 -19.13
C VAL A 35 -1.44 12.39 -17.89
N ILE A 36 -2.02 12.89 -16.80
CA ILE A 36 -1.40 12.88 -15.47
C ILE A 36 -1.89 11.62 -14.76
N THR A 37 -1.04 10.86 -14.09
CA THR A 37 -1.42 9.59 -13.44
C THR A 37 -1.00 9.54 -11.97
N GLY A 38 -1.58 8.62 -11.21
CA GLY A 38 -1.19 8.38 -9.82
C GLY A 38 -1.69 9.44 -8.85
N LEU A 39 -0.89 9.77 -7.84
CA LEU A 39 -1.25 10.69 -6.76
C LEU A 39 -1.57 12.11 -7.25
N ASP A 40 -0.87 12.59 -8.28
CA ASP A 40 -1.12 13.92 -8.85
C ASP A 40 -2.48 14.00 -9.55
N ALA A 41 -2.98 12.88 -10.07
CA ALA A 41 -4.34 12.78 -10.60
C ALA A 41 -5.37 12.72 -9.45
N VAL A 42 -5.08 12.00 -8.36
CA VAL A 42 -5.97 11.94 -7.18
C VAL A 42 -6.22 13.33 -6.57
N ARG A 43 -5.16 14.14 -6.43
CA ARG A 43 -5.22 15.52 -5.89
C ARG A 43 -6.11 16.48 -6.71
N GLN A 44 -6.57 16.04 -7.88
CA GLN A 44 -7.42 16.81 -8.77
C GLN A 44 -8.69 16.07 -9.19
N ALA A 45 -8.90 14.85 -8.68
CA ALA A 45 -9.93 13.94 -9.17
C ALA A 45 -11.34 14.51 -8.98
N TRP A 46 -11.58 15.23 -7.88
CA TRP A 46 -12.86 15.87 -7.58
C TRP A 46 -12.89 17.36 -7.94
N LEU A 47 -11.73 17.97 -8.16
CA LEU A 47 -11.63 19.30 -8.78
C LEU A 47 -12.04 19.28 -10.25
N LEU A 48 -11.68 18.21 -10.97
CA LEU A 48 -11.86 18.05 -12.42
C LEU A 48 -12.53 16.71 -12.76
N PRO A 49 -13.73 16.42 -12.23
CA PRO A 49 -14.34 15.08 -12.30
C PRO A 49 -14.62 14.61 -13.72
N GLN A 50 -14.90 15.52 -14.66
CA GLN A 50 -15.14 15.19 -16.06
C GLN A 50 -13.87 14.78 -16.82
N GLN A 51 -12.69 15.06 -16.27
CA GLN A 51 -11.38 14.70 -16.83
C GLN A 51 -10.74 13.54 -16.05
N SER A 52 -11.32 13.16 -14.92
CA SER A 52 -10.79 12.15 -14.01
C SER A 52 -11.30 10.76 -14.37
N HIS A 53 -10.38 9.81 -14.47
CA HIS A 53 -10.64 8.42 -14.80
C HIS A 53 -9.91 7.52 -13.81
N ASN A 54 -10.61 6.53 -13.25
CA ASN A 54 -9.98 5.59 -12.31
C ASN A 54 -10.38 4.13 -12.53
N GLN A 55 -11.23 3.83 -13.52
CA GLN A 55 -11.69 2.47 -13.81
C GLN A 55 -10.85 1.74 -14.86
N TYR A 56 -9.79 2.38 -15.37
CA TYR A 56 -9.10 1.90 -16.56
C TYR A 56 -8.30 0.61 -16.35
N TRP A 57 -7.88 0.30 -15.13
CA TRP A 57 -7.31 -1.01 -14.79
C TRP A 57 -8.38 -2.07 -14.55
N HIS A 58 -9.43 -1.73 -13.80
CA HIS A 58 -10.56 -2.65 -13.58
C HIS A 58 -11.22 -3.10 -14.90
N GLN A 59 -11.39 -2.17 -15.83
CA GLN A 59 -11.98 -2.46 -17.14
C GLN A 59 -10.96 -2.96 -18.17
N LEU A 60 -9.75 -2.37 -18.19
CA LEU A 60 -8.65 -2.59 -19.13
C LEU A 60 -9.11 -3.08 -20.51
N ASN A 61 -9.77 -2.19 -21.26
CA ASN A 61 -10.37 -2.48 -22.56
C ASN A 61 -10.07 -1.38 -23.59
N LEU A 62 -10.52 -1.61 -24.83
CA LEU A 62 -10.47 -0.65 -25.93
C LEU A 62 -11.78 0.16 -26.06
N SER A 63 -12.58 0.25 -24.99
CA SER A 63 -13.80 1.08 -25.00
C SER A 63 -13.43 2.56 -24.94
N PRO A 64 -14.13 3.43 -25.69
CA PRO A 64 -13.81 4.85 -25.75
C PRO A 64 -14.02 5.55 -24.41
N LEU A 65 -13.13 6.50 -24.10
CA LEU A 65 -13.25 7.35 -22.92
C LEU A 65 -14.25 8.48 -23.16
N ALA A 66 -15.00 8.82 -22.11
CA ALA A 66 -15.69 10.10 -22.07
C ALA A 66 -14.64 11.22 -22.12
N GLY A 67 -14.80 12.20 -23.02
CA GLY A 67 -13.82 13.28 -23.16
C GLY A 67 -12.50 12.87 -23.81
N ALA A 68 -12.45 11.73 -24.53
CA ALA A 68 -11.29 11.29 -25.30
C ALA A 68 -10.66 12.42 -26.13
N ASN A 69 -9.33 12.44 -26.18
CA ASN A 69 -8.57 13.42 -26.96
C ASN A 69 -7.35 12.76 -27.64
N SER A 70 -6.45 13.57 -28.20
CA SER A 70 -5.26 13.08 -28.90
C SER A 70 -4.28 12.29 -28.01
N HIS A 71 -4.36 12.42 -26.69
CA HIS A 71 -3.47 11.76 -25.72
C HIS A 71 -4.04 10.45 -25.19
N ALA A 72 -5.36 10.31 -25.10
CA ALA A 72 -6.00 9.05 -24.70
C ALA A 72 -7.39 8.92 -25.32
N ARG A 73 -7.64 7.76 -25.95
CA ARG A 73 -8.91 7.42 -26.60
C ARG A 73 -9.65 6.33 -25.84
N HIS A 74 -8.94 5.40 -25.20
CA HIS A 74 -9.51 4.24 -24.51
C HIS A 74 -8.84 4.01 -23.15
N HIS A 75 -9.44 3.15 -22.31
CA HIS A 75 -8.85 2.76 -21.01
C HIS A 75 -7.42 2.24 -21.13
N ALA A 76 -7.12 1.48 -22.19
CA ALA A 76 -5.77 0.99 -22.46
C ALA A 76 -4.72 2.12 -22.65
N ASP A 77 -5.11 3.27 -23.20
CA ASP A 77 -4.19 4.41 -23.37
C ASP A 77 -3.84 5.05 -22.00
N LEU A 78 -4.76 5.04 -21.03
CA LEU A 78 -4.50 5.52 -19.66
C LEU A 78 -3.60 4.54 -18.89
N ALA A 79 -3.83 3.23 -19.05
CA ALA A 79 -2.96 2.20 -18.49
C ALA A 79 -1.54 2.31 -19.07
N TYR A 80 -1.41 2.54 -20.38
CA TYR A 80 -0.13 2.81 -21.04
C TYR A 80 0.58 4.02 -20.45
N ALA A 81 -0.12 5.15 -20.30
CA ALA A 81 0.45 6.36 -19.72
C ALA A 81 0.98 6.13 -18.30
N GLN A 82 0.26 5.36 -17.47
CA GLN A 82 0.71 5.06 -16.12
C GLN A 82 1.91 4.12 -16.09
N LEU A 83 1.93 3.08 -16.93
CA LEU A 83 3.11 2.20 -17.06
C LEU A 83 4.34 2.96 -17.59
N GLN A 84 4.14 3.93 -18.49
CA GLN A 84 5.22 4.78 -18.98
C GLN A 84 5.77 5.70 -17.88
N ALA A 85 4.90 6.28 -17.05
CA ALA A 85 5.32 7.06 -15.89
C ALA A 85 6.11 6.20 -14.89
N LEU A 86 5.59 5.03 -14.52
CA LEU A 86 6.28 4.08 -13.65
C LEU A 86 7.64 3.65 -14.20
N TYR A 87 7.74 3.35 -15.50
CA TYR A 87 9.01 3.01 -16.14
C TYR A 87 10.06 4.13 -15.99
N ARG A 88 9.66 5.37 -16.25
CA ARG A 88 10.55 6.53 -16.14
C ARG A 88 11.01 6.72 -14.70
N ASP A 89 10.08 6.65 -13.76
CA ASP A 89 10.32 6.96 -12.35
C ASP A 89 11.06 5.80 -11.65
N ALA A 90 10.97 4.58 -12.18
CA ALA A 90 11.68 3.39 -11.67
C ALA A 90 13.09 3.22 -12.26
N ASN A 91 13.74 4.29 -12.73
CA ASN A 91 15.05 4.23 -13.38
C ASN A 91 15.11 3.30 -14.61
N GLN A 92 14.06 3.28 -15.41
CA GLN A 92 14.06 2.71 -16.76
C GLN A 92 14.48 1.23 -16.85
N PRO A 93 13.80 0.31 -16.13
CA PRO A 93 14.17 -1.11 -16.12
C PRO A 93 14.05 -1.75 -17.51
N GLU A 94 14.98 -2.63 -17.88
CA GLU A 94 14.93 -3.32 -19.18
C GLU A 94 13.93 -4.48 -19.20
N GLN A 95 13.69 -5.08 -18.04
CA GLN A 95 12.87 -6.27 -17.84
C GLN A 95 11.89 -6.07 -16.70
N VAL A 96 10.67 -6.55 -16.88
CA VAL A 96 9.59 -6.46 -15.89
C VAL A 96 8.92 -7.82 -15.71
N ILE A 97 8.76 -8.22 -14.46
CA ILE A 97 7.80 -9.27 -14.06
C ILE A 97 6.55 -8.57 -13.54
N PHE A 98 5.37 -9.02 -13.97
CA PHE A 98 4.10 -8.51 -13.46
C PHE A 98 3.50 -9.48 -12.44
N THR A 99 3.19 -8.98 -11.24
CA THR A 99 2.24 -9.64 -10.34
C THR A 99 0.84 -9.14 -10.69
N ILE A 100 -0.03 -10.07 -11.07
CA ILE A 100 -1.34 -9.77 -11.63
C ILE A 100 -2.40 -10.36 -10.71
N PRO A 101 -3.39 -9.57 -10.29
CA PRO A 101 -4.50 -10.11 -9.53
C PRO A 101 -5.28 -11.19 -10.28
N GLY A 102 -5.76 -12.20 -9.55
CA GLY A 102 -6.39 -13.38 -10.14
C GLY A 102 -7.68 -13.12 -10.94
N ASN A 103 -8.27 -11.92 -10.86
CA ASN A 103 -9.47 -11.51 -11.59
C ASN A 103 -9.20 -10.96 -13.00
N PHE A 104 -7.94 -10.82 -13.44
CA PHE A 104 -7.64 -10.43 -14.82
C PHE A 104 -8.12 -11.51 -15.80
N THR A 105 -8.91 -11.09 -16.79
CA THR A 105 -9.38 -11.98 -17.87
C THR A 105 -8.30 -12.19 -18.93
N ALA A 106 -8.46 -13.23 -19.76
CA ALA A 106 -7.57 -13.48 -20.90
C ALA A 106 -7.50 -12.28 -21.87
N ASP A 107 -8.62 -11.57 -22.06
CA ASP A 107 -8.69 -10.37 -22.90
C ASP A 107 -7.89 -9.21 -22.28
N GLN A 108 -8.04 -8.98 -20.97
CA GLN A 108 -7.27 -7.96 -20.25
C GLN A 108 -5.77 -8.26 -20.26
N LEU A 109 -5.37 -9.52 -20.05
CA LEU A 109 -3.98 -9.95 -20.18
C LEU A 109 -3.46 -9.72 -21.61
N SER A 110 -4.26 -10.00 -22.63
CA SER A 110 -3.90 -9.76 -24.03
C SER A 110 -3.68 -8.27 -24.32
N ILE A 111 -4.53 -7.40 -23.77
CA ILE A 111 -4.38 -5.95 -23.87
C ILE A 111 -3.13 -5.49 -23.15
N LEU A 112 -2.90 -5.91 -21.90
CA LEU A 112 -1.68 -5.59 -21.15
C LEU A 112 -0.42 -5.96 -21.94
N LEU A 113 -0.35 -7.18 -22.46
CA LEU A 113 0.78 -7.63 -23.28
C LEU A 113 0.90 -6.85 -24.60
N GLY A 114 -0.22 -6.40 -25.17
CA GLY A 114 -0.23 -5.48 -26.29
C GLY A 114 0.38 -4.12 -25.95
N LEU A 115 0.06 -3.56 -24.77
CA LEU A 115 0.65 -2.30 -24.27
C LEU A 115 2.15 -2.42 -24.03
N VAL A 116 2.59 -3.52 -23.41
CA VAL A 116 4.01 -3.78 -23.13
C VAL A 116 4.86 -3.78 -24.40
N LYS A 117 4.33 -4.25 -25.54
CA LYS A 117 5.06 -4.20 -26.83
C LYS A 117 5.38 -2.77 -27.30
N ALA A 118 4.64 -1.77 -26.83
CA ALA A 118 4.86 -0.36 -27.13
C ALA A 118 5.63 0.38 -26.03
N LEU A 119 6.05 -0.32 -24.97
CA LEU A 119 6.85 0.23 -23.88
C LEU A 119 8.34 -0.13 -24.08
N PRO A 120 9.26 0.69 -23.54
CA PRO A 120 10.71 0.51 -23.70
C PRO A 120 11.31 -0.62 -22.84
N PHE A 121 10.48 -1.42 -22.17
CA PHE A 121 10.89 -2.58 -21.38
C PHE A 121 10.24 -3.85 -21.90
N ARG A 122 10.79 -5.01 -21.54
CA ARG A 122 10.22 -6.32 -21.89
C ARG A 122 9.53 -6.94 -20.69
N ALA A 123 8.30 -7.39 -20.85
CA ALA A 123 7.73 -8.34 -19.89
C ALA A 123 8.50 -9.66 -20.01
N VAL A 124 9.02 -10.17 -18.89
CA VAL A 124 9.75 -11.44 -18.83
C VAL A 124 9.00 -12.51 -18.02
N GLY A 125 7.97 -12.14 -17.27
CA GLY A 125 7.12 -13.09 -16.58
C GLY A 125 5.84 -12.48 -16.05
N LEU A 126 4.82 -13.32 -15.88
CA LEU A 126 3.53 -12.95 -15.29
C LEU A 126 3.22 -13.97 -14.19
N VAL A 127 2.83 -13.51 -13.00
CA VAL A 127 2.50 -14.38 -11.89
C VAL A 127 1.25 -13.90 -11.17
N ASP A 128 0.44 -14.82 -10.66
CA ASP A 128 -0.74 -14.46 -9.85
C ASP A 128 -0.29 -13.84 -8.52
N ALA A 129 -0.75 -12.62 -8.25
CA ALA A 129 -0.34 -11.84 -7.08
C ALA A 129 -0.68 -12.53 -5.76
N ALA A 130 -1.83 -13.23 -5.68
CA ALA A 130 -2.23 -13.94 -4.48
C ALA A 130 -1.35 -15.17 -4.21
N ILE A 131 -0.90 -15.84 -5.27
CA ILE A 131 0.03 -16.98 -5.18
C ILE A 131 1.41 -16.51 -4.75
N ALA A 132 1.94 -15.46 -5.38
CA ALA A 132 3.19 -14.86 -4.98
C ALA A 132 3.15 -14.43 -3.50
N ALA A 133 2.11 -13.71 -3.07
CA ALA A 133 1.99 -13.26 -1.69
C ALA A 133 1.84 -14.44 -0.70
N ALA A 134 1.10 -15.49 -1.06
CA ALA A 134 0.94 -16.68 -0.22
C ALA A 134 2.22 -17.52 -0.09
N CYS A 135 3.18 -17.42 -1.00
CA CYS A 135 4.49 -18.07 -0.81
C CYS A 135 5.26 -17.57 0.42
N GLN A 136 4.89 -16.41 0.98
CA GLN A 136 5.53 -15.80 2.15
C GLN A 136 4.85 -16.17 3.48
N THR A 137 3.86 -17.08 3.45
CA THR A 137 3.13 -17.49 4.65
C THR A 137 3.52 -18.89 5.10
N ASP A 138 3.47 -19.13 6.42
CA ASP A 138 3.67 -20.45 7.02
C ASP A 138 2.38 -21.30 7.03
N GLN A 139 1.27 -20.78 6.49
CA GLN A 139 0.01 -21.52 6.42
C GLN A 139 0.09 -22.66 5.39
N SER A 140 -0.56 -23.78 5.70
CA SER A 140 -0.63 -24.96 4.82
C SER A 140 -2.07 -25.43 4.67
N GLY A 141 -2.32 -26.27 3.66
CA GLY A 141 -3.66 -26.77 3.34
C GLY A 141 -4.39 -25.88 2.34
N GLU A 142 -5.71 -25.83 2.42
CA GLU A 142 -6.57 -25.04 1.56
C GLU A 142 -6.88 -23.69 2.22
N ILE A 143 -6.21 -22.64 1.78
CA ILE A 143 -6.35 -21.30 2.32
C ILE A 143 -7.20 -20.40 1.40
N ILE A 144 -7.71 -19.32 1.97
CA ILE A 144 -8.31 -18.22 1.23
C ILE A 144 -7.46 -16.98 1.43
N HIS A 145 -7.10 -16.32 0.33
CA HIS A 145 -6.57 -14.95 0.37
C HIS A 145 -7.65 -13.96 -0.08
N VAL A 146 -7.90 -12.94 0.74
CA VAL A 146 -8.85 -11.85 0.46
C VAL A 146 -8.06 -10.57 0.21
N ASP A 147 -8.12 -10.07 -1.02
CA ASP A 147 -7.53 -8.80 -1.41
C ASP A 147 -8.61 -7.78 -1.80
N ILE A 148 -8.29 -6.49 -1.69
CA ILE A 148 -9.17 -5.40 -2.10
C ILE A 148 -8.44 -4.49 -3.10
N GLN A 149 -9.12 -4.25 -4.21
CA GLN A 149 -8.76 -3.35 -5.29
C GLN A 149 -9.61 -2.08 -5.21
N LEU A 150 -9.28 -1.07 -6.01
CA LEU A 150 -10.01 0.19 -6.05
C LEU A 150 -11.50 -0.03 -6.36
N HIS A 151 -11.82 -0.92 -7.31
CA HIS A 151 -13.18 -1.15 -7.81
C HIS A 151 -13.76 -2.54 -7.53
N THR A 152 -13.02 -3.44 -6.87
CA THR A 152 -13.54 -4.79 -6.52
C THR A 152 -12.71 -5.44 -5.40
N SER A 153 -13.22 -6.49 -4.78
CA SER A 153 -12.47 -7.41 -3.94
C SER A 153 -12.27 -8.72 -4.68
N VAL A 154 -11.13 -9.36 -4.44
CA VAL A 154 -10.79 -10.64 -5.04
C VAL A 154 -10.57 -11.65 -3.93
N ILE A 155 -11.33 -12.74 -3.97
CA ILE A 155 -11.18 -13.87 -3.06
C ILE A 155 -10.53 -14.99 -3.85
N THR A 156 -9.33 -15.41 -3.43
CA THR A 156 -8.56 -16.45 -4.12
C THR A 156 -8.44 -17.67 -3.23
N ARG A 157 -8.89 -18.82 -3.73
CA ARG A 157 -8.68 -20.12 -3.09
C ARG A 157 -7.32 -20.68 -3.51
N ILE A 158 -6.49 -21.01 -2.54
CA ILE A 158 -5.10 -21.40 -2.75
C ILE A 158 -4.84 -22.72 -2.02
N ALA A 159 -4.18 -23.66 -2.68
CA ALA A 159 -3.64 -24.84 -2.03
C ALA A 159 -2.16 -24.60 -1.71
N CYS A 160 -1.81 -24.65 -0.43
CA CYS A 160 -0.48 -24.45 0.11
C CYS A 160 0.09 -25.78 0.61
N GLY A 161 1.14 -26.27 -0.06
CA GLY A 161 1.97 -27.40 0.36
C GLY A 161 3.40 -27.15 -0.07
N GLU A 162 4.08 -28.17 -0.62
CA GLU A 162 5.39 -27.97 -1.28
C GLU A 162 5.30 -26.99 -2.47
N GLN A 163 4.11 -26.88 -3.05
CA GLN A 163 3.77 -25.86 -4.03
C GLN A 163 2.59 -25.04 -3.51
N VAL A 164 2.59 -23.76 -3.82
CA VAL A 164 1.49 -22.83 -3.64
C VAL A 164 0.78 -22.69 -4.98
N SER A 165 -0.47 -23.11 -5.06
CA SER A 165 -1.21 -23.20 -6.34
C SER A 165 -2.60 -22.61 -6.25
N ARG A 166 -3.01 -21.88 -7.28
CA ARG A 166 -4.36 -21.30 -7.37
C ARG A 166 -5.37 -22.39 -7.71
N ARG A 167 -6.45 -22.48 -6.94
CA ARG A 167 -7.65 -23.26 -7.30
C ARG A 167 -8.55 -22.43 -8.20
N HIS A 168 -9.00 -21.29 -7.68
CA HIS A 168 -9.82 -20.32 -8.40
C HIS A 168 -9.75 -18.96 -7.73
N ALA A 169 -10.19 -17.93 -8.44
CA ALA A 169 -10.37 -16.58 -7.91
C ALA A 169 -11.77 -16.09 -8.29
N THR A 170 -12.47 -15.46 -7.33
CA THR A 170 -13.77 -14.82 -7.54
C THR A 170 -13.65 -13.33 -7.30
N GLN A 171 -14.28 -12.54 -8.17
CA GLN A 171 -14.37 -11.09 -8.02
C GLN A 171 -15.71 -10.68 -7.43
N HIS A 172 -15.69 -9.66 -6.57
CA HIS A 172 -16.88 -9.09 -5.92
C HIS A 172 -16.88 -7.58 -6.16
N PRO A 173 -17.47 -7.08 -7.26
CA PRO A 173 -17.44 -5.65 -7.61
C PRO A 173 -18.22 -4.75 -6.64
N ASP A 174 -19.17 -5.32 -5.90
CA ASP A 174 -19.95 -4.61 -4.89
C ASP A 174 -19.22 -4.46 -3.56
N ILE A 175 -17.99 -4.97 -3.45
CA ILE A 175 -17.09 -4.81 -2.32
C ILE A 175 -15.82 -4.20 -2.89
N SER A 176 -15.59 -2.90 -2.70
CA SER A 176 -14.46 -2.21 -3.32
C SER A 176 -13.90 -1.15 -2.39
N LEU A 177 -12.59 -0.88 -2.51
CA LEU A 177 -11.94 0.12 -1.66
C LEU A 177 -12.59 1.49 -1.86
N LYS A 178 -12.84 1.89 -3.12
CA LYS A 178 -13.55 3.13 -3.43
C LYS A 178 -14.94 3.14 -2.81
N GLY A 179 -15.65 2.01 -2.82
CA GLY A 179 -16.96 1.86 -2.20
C GLY A 179 -16.95 2.07 -0.69
N PHE A 180 -15.93 1.62 0.03
CA PHE A 180 -15.76 1.92 1.46
C PHE A 180 -15.54 3.42 1.68
N TYR A 181 -14.61 4.00 0.93
CA TYR A 181 -14.22 5.41 1.05
C TYR A 181 -15.37 6.35 0.68
N ASP A 182 -16.15 6.03 -0.35
CA ASP A 182 -17.36 6.80 -0.72
C ASP A 182 -18.37 6.81 0.41
N THR A 183 -18.69 5.66 0.99
CA THR A 183 -19.64 5.58 2.10
C THR A 183 -19.20 6.42 3.30
N TRP A 184 -17.93 6.34 3.68
CA TRP A 184 -17.39 7.13 4.80
C TRP A 184 -17.36 8.63 4.49
N ALA A 185 -17.01 8.99 3.27
CA ALA A 185 -17.01 10.38 2.83
C ALA A 185 -18.41 10.99 2.90
N TYR A 186 -19.43 10.26 2.43
CA TYR A 186 -20.83 10.69 2.53
C TYR A 186 -21.34 10.72 3.97
N PHE A 187 -20.95 9.75 4.80
CA PHE A 187 -21.28 9.75 6.23
C PHE A 187 -20.75 11.02 6.92
N ILE A 188 -19.50 11.39 6.70
CA ILE A 188 -18.89 12.60 7.26
C ILE A 188 -19.58 13.86 6.71
N ALA A 189 -19.86 13.91 5.40
CA ALA A 189 -20.56 15.04 4.79
C ALA A 189 -21.97 15.23 5.39
N ASP A 190 -22.74 14.15 5.58
CA ASP A 190 -24.06 14.21 6.21
C ASP A 190 -23.98 14.77 7.65
N ARG A 191 -22.92 14.44 8.39
CA ARG A 191 -22.69 15.02 9.72
C ARG A 191 -22.40 16.52 9.67
N PHE A 192 -21.57 16.99 8.75
CA PHE A 192 -21.35 18.44 8.56
C PHE A 192 -22.63 19.17 8.17
N ILE A 193 -23.50 18.56 7.36
CA ILE A 193 -24.80 19.13 7.00
C ILE A 193 -25.72 19.24 8.22
N ARG A 194 -25.80 18.20 9.04
CA ARG A 194 -26.65 18.20 10.24
C ARG A 194 -26.19 19.19 11.30
N GLU A 195 -24.89 19.28 11.56
CA GLU A 195 -24.34 20.09 12.64
C GLU A 195 -24.11 21.56 12.22
N TYR A 196 -23.65 21.80 10.99
CA TYR A 196 -23.23 23.12 10.53
C TYR A 196 -24.02 23.65 9.32
N ARG A 197 -24.93 22.85 8.74
CA ARG A 197 -25.58 23.14 7.44
C ARG A 197 -24.58 23.41 6.31
N TYR A 198 -23.37 22.89 6.47
CA TYR A 198 -22.30 22.95 5.49
C TYR A 198 -22.22 21.61 4.77
N ASP A 199 -22.41 21.62 3.45
CA ASP A 199 -22.20 20.44 2.61
C ASP A 199 -20.82 20.53 1.95
N PRO A 200 -19.81 19.76 2.41
CA PRO A 200 -18.50 19.76 1.77
C PRO A 200 -18.55 19.23 0.34
N MET A 201 -19.53 18.38 0.00
CA MET A 201 -19.67 17.80 -1.35
C MET A 201 -20.32 18.76 -2.36
N HIS A 202 -20.89 19.87 -1.91
CA HIS A 202 -21.51 20.85 -2.80
C HIS A 202 -20.50 21.61 -3.67
N THR A 203 -19.22 21.68 -3.24
CA THR A 203 -18.16 22.32 -4.03
C THR A 203 -17.04 21.34 -4.31
N ALA A 204 -16.49 21.42 -5.53
CA ALA A 204 -15.36 20.58 -5.95
C ALA A 204 -14.16 20.67 -4.99
N ALA A 205 -13.86 21.87 -4.48
CA ALA A 205 -12.78 22.08 -3.51
C ALA A 205 -13.07 21.47 -2.14
N GLY A 206 -14.32 21.54 -1.67
CA GLY A 206 -14.74 20.90 -0.42
C GLY A 206 -14.71 19.38 -0.51
N GLU A 207 -15.20 18.82 -1.63
CA GLU A 207 -15.16 17.38 -1.88
C GLU A 207 -13.71 16.91 -1.96
N GLN A 208 -12.86 17.56 -2.76
CA GLN A 208 -11.45 17.23 -2.86
C GLN A 208 -10.76 17.24 -1.47
N GLN A 209 -10.97 18.29 -0.68
CA GLN A 209 -10.38 18.41 0.65
C GLN A 209 -10.82 17.27 1.58
N LEU A 210 -12.11 16.94 1.61
CA LEU A 210 -12.62 15.84 2.41
C LEU A 210 -11.99 14.51 1.98
N ARG A 211 -11.87 14.29 0.68
CA ARG A 211 -11.30 13.06 0.12
C ARG A 211 -9.80 12.91 0.36
N ASP A 212 -9.08 14.02 0.34
CA ASP A 212 -7.64 14.05 0.62
C ASP A 212 -7.35 13.78 2.11
N LEU A 213 -8.20 14.25 3.02
CA LEU A 213 -8.03 14.09 4.47
C LEU A 213 -8.54 12.74 4.99
N LEU A 214 -9.54 12.15 4.34
CA LEU A 214 -10.18 10.90 4.78
C LEU A 214 -9.20 9.75 5.09
N PRO A 215 -8.20 9.41 4.25
CA PRO A 215 -7.25 8.34 4.57
C PRO A 215 -6.55 8.54 5.93
N GLY A 216 -6.14 9.77 6.24
CA GLY A 216 -5.49 10.11 7.50
C GLY A 216 -6.41 9.95 8.70
N TRP A 217 -7.68 10.35 8.56
CA TRP A 217 -8.70 10.14 9.60
C TRP A 217 -8.96 8.66 9.87
N LEU A 218 -9.06 7.84 8.83
CA LEU A 218 -9.25 6.39 8.97
C LEU A 218 -8.05 5.74 9.67
N GLN A 219 -6.82 6.17 9.35
CA GLN A 219 -5.61 5.69 10.03
C GLN A 219 -5.62 6.04 11.52
N GLN A 220 -5.97 7.26 11.91
CA GLN A 220 -6.04 7.65 13.33
C GLN A 220 -7.07 6.83 14.10
N LEU A 221 -8.23 6.59 13.48
CA LEU A 221 -9.30 5.77 14.05
C LEU A 221 -8.95 4.28 14.14
N ASN A 222 -7.90 3.81 13.47
CA ASN A 222 -7.38 2.47 13.71
C ASN A 222 -6.75 2.32 15.11
N SER A 223 -6.30 3.42 15.72
CA SER A 223 -5.66 3.46 17.05
C SER A 223 -6.46 4.24 18.11
N SER A 224 -7.60 4.84 17.76
CA SER A 224 -8.39 5.69 18.65
C SER A 224 -9.88 5.45 18.49
N GLU A 225 -10.63 5.52 19.58
CA GLU A 225 -12.09 5.33 19.57
C GLU A 225 -12.84 6.55 18.99
N GLU A 226 -12.22 7.72 19.05
CA GLU A 226 -12.76 9.01 18.61
C GLU A 226 -11.62 9.90 18.08
N ILE A 227 -11.92 10.73 17.09
CA ILE A 227 -11.02 11.79 16.60
C ILE A 227 -11.80 13.09 16.37
N GLU A 228 -11.14 14.24 16.52
CA GLU A 228 -11.64 15.53 16.02
C GLU A 228 -11.13 15.72 14.59
N ILE A 229 -12.03 15.95 13.63
CA ILE A 229 -11.71 16.27 12.24
C ILE A 229 -12.09 17.71 11.93
N GLU A 230 -11.38 18.32 10.99
CA GLU A 230 -11.63 19.70 10.56
C GLU A 230 -11.75 19.78 9.03
N LEU A 231 -12.68 20.61 8.55
CA LEU A 231 -12.74 21.08 7.18
C LEU A 231 -12.75 22.60 7.12
N SER A 232 -11.91 23.16 6.27
CA SER A 232 -11.83 24.59 6.00
C SER A 232 -12.79 24.98 4.88
N ALA A 233 -13.58 26.03 5.10
CA ALA A 233 -14.47 26.62 4.11
C ALA A 233 -14.33 28.16 4.08
N LYS A 234 -14.90 28.81 3.06
CA LYS A 234 -14.92 30.28 2.97
C LYS A 234 -15.60 30.97 4.16
N GLN A 235 -16.48 30.26 4.85
CA GLN A 235 -17.26 30.76 5.98
C GLN A 235 -16.55 30.55 7.33
N GLY A 236 -15.41 29.85 7.34
CA GLY A 236 -14.69 29.43 8.54
C GLY A 236 -14.36 27.94 8.52
N ASN A 237 -13.71 27.48 9.58
CA ASN A 237 -13.38 26.07 9.77
C ASN A 237 -14.50 25.39 10.56
N PHE A 238 -14.87 24.18 10.14
CA PHE A 238 -15.89 23.36 10.79
C PHE A 238 -15.23 22.13 11.38
N ARG A 239 -15.58 21.77 12.62
CA ARG A 239 -15.01 20.63 13.33
C ARG A 239 -16.06 19.60 13.71
N LEU A 240 -15.75 18.33 13.56
CA LEU A 240 -16.61 17.23 14.01
C LEU A 240 -15.80 16.27 14.86
N ASN A 241 -16.41 15.79 15.94
CA ASN A 241 -15.92 14.60 16.61
C ASN A 241 -16.53 13.36 15.95
N VAL A 242 -15.69 12.45 15.47
CA VAL A 242 -16.10 11.23 14.76
C VAL A 242 -15.70 10.00 15.58
N LEU A 243 -16.69 9.16 15.90
CA LEU A 243 -16.48 7.89 16.58
C LEU A 243 -16.12 6.79 15.58
N ARG A 244 -15.19 5.91 15.97
CA ARG A 244 -14.81 4.73 15.20
C ARG A 244 -16.01 3.83 14.92
N THR A 245 -16.85 3.61 15.92
CA THR A 245 -18.04 2.74 15.84
C THR A 245 -19.05 3.22 14.80
N ASP A 246 -19.22 4.54 14.64
CA ASP A 246 -20.13 5.11 13.65
C ASP A 246 -19.61 4.87 12.23
N LEU A 247 -18.31 5.05 11.99
CA LEU A 247 -17.70 4.77 10.69
C LEU A 247 -17.77 3.29 10.33
N ILE A 248 -17.52 2.39 11.28
CA ILE A 248 -17.69 0.94 11.07
C ILE A 248 -19.14 0.64 10.72
N SER A 249 -20.09 1.21 11.46
CA SER A 249 -21.53 1.03 11.24
C SER A 249 -21.97 1.53 9.86
N ALA A 250 -21.40 2.64 9.37
CA ALA A 250 -21.71 3.20 8.07
C ALA A 250 -21.41 2.23 6.91
N ASN A 251 -20.39 1.38 7.05
CA ASN A 251 -20.03 0.34 6.05
C ASN A 251 -20.43 -1.09 6.45
N SER A 252 -21.23 -1.27 7.51
CA SER A 252 -21.64 -2.59 8.02
C SER A 252 -22.19 -3.53 6.96
N GLN A 253 -23.04 -3.05 6.06
CA GLN A 253 -23.60 -3.86 4.99
C GLN A 253 -22.52 -4.38 4.02
N ARG A 254 -21.49 -3.57 3.73
CA ARG A 254 -20.41 -3.97 2.83
C ARG A 254 -19.50 -5.00 3.51
N TRP A 255 -19.24 -4.82 4.80
CA TRP A 255 -18.53 -5.81 5.60
C TRP A 255 -19.28 -7.14 5.69
N GLN A 256 -20.59 -7.12 5.92
CA GLN A 256 -21.44 -8.32 5.93
C GLN A 256 -21.37 -9.07 4.60
N ARG A 257 -21.44 -8.36 3.46
CA ARG A 257 -21.31 -9.01 2.14
C ARG A 257 -19.95 -9.67 1.94
N LEU A 258 -18.88 -9.08 2.47
CA LEU A 258 -17.55 -9.68 2.43
C LEU A 258 -17.47 -10.93 3.30
N ALA A 259 -17.98 -10.87 4.53
CA ALA A 259 -18.07 -12.04 5.40
C ALA A 259 -18.90 -13.16 4.76
N ASP A 260 -20.05 -12.84 4.16
CA ASP A 260 -20.89 -13.79 3.44
C ASP A 260 -20.18 -14.37 2.20
N ALA A 261 -19.39 -13.57 1.50
CA ALA A 261 -18.60 -14.01 0.35
C ALA A 261 -17.50 -14.99 0.76
N ILE A 262 -16.81 -14.71 1.87
CA ILE A 262 -15.80 -15.60 2.46
C ILE A 262 -16.47 -16.89 2.94
N ALA A 263 -17.61 -16.81 3.64
CA ALA A 263 -18.32 -17.98 4.15
C ALA A 263 -18.86 -18.92 3.05
N ARG A 264 -19.07 -18.41 1.82
CA ARG A 264 -19.46 -19.22 0.66
C ARG A 264 -18.31 -20.03 0.08
N GLU A 265 -17.07 -19.62 0.31
CA GLU A 265 -15.91 -20.45 -0.01
C GLU A 265 -15.83 -21.54 1.07
N SER A 266 -16.00 -22.81 0.68
CA SER A 266 -15.96 -23.99 1.58
C SER A 266 -14.90 -23.86 2.68
N GLN A 267 -15.19 -24.33 3.91
CA GLN A 267 -14.33 -24.17 5.10
C GLN A 267 -12.82 -24.21 4.76
N PRO A 268 -12.11 -23.06 4.77
CA PRO A 268 -10.66 -23.02 4.60
C PRO A 268 -9.96 -23.50 5.87
N ASP A 269 -8.71 -23.93 5.72
CA ASP A 269 -7.80 -24.15 6.85
C ASP A 269 -7.32 -22.82 7.45
N ALA A 270 -7.17 -21.78 6.62
CA ALA A 270 -6.81 -20.43 7.05
C ALA A 270 -7.36 -19.34 6.11
N ILE A 271 -7.66 -18.18 6.67
CA ILE A 271 -7.99 -16.96 5.93
C ILE A 271 -6.83 -15.98 6.08
N LEU A 272 -6.27 -15.53 4.98
CA LEU A 272 -5.29 -14.45 4.90
C LEU A 272 -5.96 -13.23 4.28
N ILE A 273 -5.70 -12.05 4.83
CA ILE A 273 -6.17 -10.80 4.26
C ILE A 273 -4.99 -9.93 3.80
N SER A 274 -5.21 -9.12 2.78
CA SER A 274 -4.24 -8.10 2.39
C SER A 274 -4.11 -7.01 3.48
N HIS A 275 -2.93 -6.38 3.54
CA HIS A 275 -2.72 -5.17 4.35
C HIS A 275 -3.74 -4.05 4.10
N ARG A 276 -4.33 -4.00 2.90
CA ARG A 276 -5.32 -2.98 2.53
C ARG A 276 -6.64 -3.22 3.25
N ILE A 277 -7.06 -4.49 3.39
CA ILE A 277 -8.25 -4.84 4.17
C ILE A 277 -7.99 -4.59 5.65
N SER A 278 -6.84 -5.01 6.17
CA SER A 278 -6.52 -4.81 7.59
C SER A 278 -6.44 -3.32 7.98
N ALA A 279 -6.13 -2.44 7.03
CA ALA A 279 -6.10 -0.99 7.24
C ALA A 279 -7.50 -0.34 7.29
N LEU A 280 -8.57 -1.06 6.93
CA LEU A 280 -9.94 -0.53 6.97
C LEU A 280 -10.56 -0.69 8.36
N PRO A 281 -11.14 0.38 8.94
CA PRO A 281 -11.90 0.26 10.18
C PRO A 281 -12.99 -0.81 10.12
N GLY A 282 -12.95 -1.73 11.08
CA GLY A 282 -13.92 -2.82 11.25
C GLY A 282 -13.51 -4.16 10.65
N ALA A 283 -12.32 -4.30 10.04
CA ALA A 283 -11.90 -5.59 9.45
C ALA A 283 -11.97 -6.76 10.46
N GLU A 284 -11.44 -6.57 11.67
CA GLU A 284 -11.43 -7.57 12.75
C GLU A 284 -12.82 -7.87 13.33
N ASP A 285 -13.78 -6.96 13.18
CA ASP A 285 -15.14 -7.14 13.71
C ASP A 285 -15.98 -8.08 12.84
N TYR A 286 -15.60 -8.24 11.56
CA TYR A 286 -16.38 -8.97 10.55
C TYR A 286 -15.66 -10.17 9.95
N ILE A 287 -14.34 -10.25 10.06
CA ILE A 287 -13.53 -11.31 9.46
C ILE A 287 -12.60 -11.88 10.51
N GLU A 288 -12.76 -13.18 10.81
CA GLU A 288 -11.76 -13.93 11.55
C GLU A 288 -10.68 -14.41 10.57
N TYR A 289 -9.46 -13.87 10.71
CA TYR A 289 -8.34 -14.19 9.83
C TYR A 289 -7.12 -14.70 10.61
N ALA A 290 -6.37 -15.60 9.98
CA ALA A 290 -5.15 -16.20 10.53
C ALA A 290 -3.92 -15.28 10.39
N GLY A 291 -3.93 -14.35 9.44
CA GLY A 291 -2.83 -13.42 9.25
C GLY A 291 -3.08 -12.36 8.19
N VAL A 292 -2.24 -11.32 8.24
CA VAL A 292 -2.22 -10.22 7.27
C VAL A 292 -0.98 -10.37 6.40
N LEU A 293 -1.14 -10.37 5.09
CA LEU A 293 -0.02 -10.38 4.15
C LEU A 293 0.60 -8.98 4.05
N ARG A 294 1.94 -8.94 4.07
CA ARG A 294 2.72 -7.69 4.00
C ARG A 294 2.42 -6.92 2.71
N PRO A 295 2.55 -5.57 2.72
CA PRO A 295 2.32 -4.75 1.53
C PRO A 295 3.15 -5.12 0.31
N ASP A 296 4.35 -5.64 0.53
CA ASP A 296 5.33 -6.01 -0.49
C ASP A 296 5.36 -7.53 -0.76
N ALA A 297 4.47 -8.33 -0.16
CA ALA A 297 4.59 -9.79 -0.15
C ALA A 297 4.66 -10.39 -1.56
N ALA A 298 3.80 -9.94 -2.48
CA ALA A 298 3.80 -10.40 -3.86
C ALA A 298 5.08 -10.02 -4.61
N ILE A 299 5.58 -8.79 -4.40
CA ILE A 299 6.81 -8.29 -5.01
C ILE A 299 8.01 -9.10 -4.51
N THR A 300 8.16 -9.19 -3.19
CA THR A 300 9.29 -9.86 -2.54
C THR A 300 9.33 -11.35 -2.91
N ALA A 301 8.18 -12.03 -2.94
CA ALA A 301 8.13 -13.41 -3.40
C ALA A 301 8.47 -13.56 -4.89
N SER A 302 8.04 -12.61 -5.73
CA SER A 302 8.32 -12.65 -7.17
C SER A 302 9.80 -12.43 -7.48
N LEU A 303 10.49 -11.58 -6.69
CA LEU A 303 11.94 -11.45 -6.75
C LEU A 303 12.62 -12.78 -6.40
N SER A 304 12.22 -13.42 -5.29
CA SER A 304 12.76 -14.72 -4.86
C SER A 304 12.51 -15.85 -5.87
N HIS A 305 11.45 -15.74 -6.67
CA HIS A 305 11.06 -16.72 -7.69
C HIS A 305 11.30 -16.26 -9.13
N ALA A 306 12.13 -15.24 -9.35
CA ALA A 306 12.32 -14.68 -10.70
C ALA A 306 12.66 -15.77 -11.73
N THR A 307 13.53 -16.72 -11.38
CA THR A 307 13.91 -17.85 -12.26
C THR A 307 12.76 -18.82 -12.57
N HIS A 308 11.76 -18.94 -11.69
CA HIS A 308 10.56 -19.76 -11.89
C HIS A 308 9.48 -19.02 -12.69
N ILE A 309 9.44 -17.69 -12.58
CA ILE A 309 8.44 -16.84 -13.23
C ILE A 309 8.89 -16.42 -14.64
N GLU A 310 10.18 -16.19 -14.81
CA GLU A 310 10.76 -15.80 -16.08
C GLU A 310 10.52 -16.87 -17.14
N SER A 311 9.89 -16.43 -18.23
CA SER A 311 9.63 -17.25 -19.41
C SER A 311 10.31 -16.63 -20.62
N GLY A 312 10.65 -17.47 -21.60
CA GLY A 312 11.26 -17.00 -22.85
C GLY A 312 10.36 -15.99 -23.57
N ALA A 313 10.97 -14.99 -24.22
CA ALA A 313 10.28 -13.82 -24.79
C ALA A 313 9.11 -14.15 -25.74
N ASP A 314 9.10 -15.34 -26.35
CA ASP A 314 8.09 -15.73 -27.34
C ASP A 314 6.79 -16.30 -26.72
N LYS A 315 6.79 -16.70 -25.45
CA LYS A 315 5.59 -17.20 -24.73
C LYS A 315 5.64 -16.90 -23.24
N LEU A 316 5.09 -15.75 -22.85
CA LEU A 316 4.83 -15.43 -21.45
C LEU A 316 3.67 -16.29 -20.93
N ALA A 317 3.95 -17.16 -19.97
CA ALA A 317 2.93 -17.92 -19.26
C ALA A 317 2.44 -17.11 -18.05
N PHE A 318 1.14 -17.19 -17.75
CA PHE A 318 0.60 -16.69 -16.50
C PHE A 318 0.76 -17.75 -15.41
N ILE A 319 1.74 -17.56 -14.54
CA ILE A 319 2.12 -18.52 -13.51
C ILE A 319 1.11 -18.45 -12.35
N THR A 320 0.39 -19.54 -12.13
CA THR A 320 -0.58 -19.69 -11.04
C THR A 320 -0.15 -20.73 -10.00
N THR A 321 1.10 -21.19 -10.10
CA THR A 321 1.71 -22.14 -9.18
C THR A 321 3.18 -21.79 -9.00
N LEU A 322 3.62 -21.66 -7.74
CA LEU A 322 5.02 -21.46 -7.37
C LEU A 322 5.44 -22.52 -6.34
N PRO A 323 6.74 -22.85 -6.24
CA PRO A 323 7.20 -23.60 -5.08
C PRO A 323 6.95 -22.76 -3.81
N ALA A 324 6.68 -23.43 -2.69
CA ALA A 324 6.67 -22.73 -1.41
C ALA A 324 8.08 -22.22 -1.10
N ILE A 325 8.19 -21.03 -0.54
CA ILE A 325 9.46 -20.58 0.05
C ILE A 325 9.59 -21.41 1.30
N ALA A 326 10.49 -22.39 1.29
CA ALA A 326 10.80 -23.11 2.51
C ALA A 326 11.16 -22.05 3.56
N PRO A 327 10.58 -22.09 4.78
CA PRO A 327 11.14 -21.30 5.86
C PRO A 327 12.63 -21.65 5.88
N ALA A 328 13.49 -20.63 5.88
CA ALA A 328 14.92 -20.84 6.01
C ALA A 328 15.11 -21.89 7.10
N PRO A 329 15.92 -22.95 6.89
CA PRO A 329 16.11 -23.95 7.91
C PRO A 329 16.48 -23.19 9.17
N VAL A 330 15.63 -23.26 10.19
CA VAL A 330 16.05 -22.88 11.53
C VAL A 330 17.20 -23.84 11.77
N GLU A 331 18.43 -23.35 11.62
CA GLU A 331 19.60 -24.12 11.98
C GLU A 331 19.35 -24.54 13.41
N LYS A 332 19.07 -25.84 13.60
CA LYS A 332 19.02 -26.42 14.93
C LYS A 332 20.33 -25.96 15.57
N PRO A 333 20.27 -25.24 16.70
CA PRO A 333 21.48 -24.74 17.32
C PRO A 333 22.38 -25.95 17.52
N ILE A 334 23.51 -25.98 16.81
CA ILE A 334 24.61 -26.86 17.17
C ILE A 334 24.88 -26.51 18.63
N PRO A 335 24.95 -27.46 19.57
CA PRO A 335 25.22 -27.18 20.96
C PRO A 335 26.66 -26.65 21.08
N THR A 336 26.84 -25.36 20.82
CA THR A 336 28.02 -24.61 21.20
C THR A 336 27.96 -24.45 22.71
N ALA A 337 29.04 -24.87 23.35
CA ALA A 337 29.33 -24.68 24.77
C ALA A 337 28.90 -23.27 25.25
N PRO A 338 28.44 -23.15 26.50
CA PRO A 338 27.79 -21.93 27.00
C PRO A 338 28.72 -20.73 26.84
N ARG A 339 28.48 -19.92 25.81
CA ARG A 339 28.90 -18.52 25.82
C ARG A 339 27.96 -17.83 26.79
N ALA A 340 28.55 -17.21 27.79
CA ALA A 340 27.84 -16.36 28.73
C ALA A 340 26.98 -15.38 27.91
N VAL A 341 25.67 -15.53 28.04
CA VAL A 341 24.70 -14.49 27.68
C VAL A 341 25.06 -13.28 28.53
N THR A 342 25.76 -12.35 27.91
CA THR A 342 25.69 -10.96 28.35
C THR A 342 24.24 -10.55 28.12
N ALA A 343 23.58 -10.03 29.15
CA ALA A 343 22.20 -9.58 29.09
C ALA A 343 22.07 -8.55 27.94
N GLY A 344 21.59 -9.01 26.79
CA GLY A 344 21.43 -8.22 25.58
C GLY A 344 20.23 -7.31 25.72
N GLN A 345 20.47 -6.01 25.65
CA GLN A 345 19.45 -4.97 25.72
C GLN A 345 18.43 -5.17 24.61
N ARG A 346 17.13 -5.05 24.93
CA ARG A 346 16.06 -5.04 23.94
C ARG A 346 16.26 -3.87 22.97
N PRO A 347 15.81 -3.97 21.71
CA PRO A 347 15.89 -2.85 20.79
C PRO A 347 15.11 -1.66 21.33
N PRO A 348 15.56 -0.42 21.04
CA PRO A 348 14.83 0.75 21.45
C PRO A 348 13.46 0.77 20.79
N SER A 349 12.42 1.04 21.58
CA SER A 349 11.04 1.11 21.10
C SER A 349 10.61 2.54 20.77
N HIS A 350 11.29 3.54 21.34
CA HIS A 350 10.96 4.95 21.22
C HIS A 350 12.20 5.83 21.06
N VAL A 351 11.98 7.02 20.52
CA VAL A 351 12.92 8.14 20.54
C VAL A 351 12.42 9.20 21.51
N LEU A 352 13.28 9.66 22.42
CA LEU A 352 13.02 10.79 23.30
C LEU A 352 13.55 12.08 22.68
N TYR A 353 12.69 13.07 22.52
CA TYR A 353 13.01 14.40 22.02
C TYR A 353 12.19 15.46 22.76
N GLN A 354 12.83 16.55 23.22
CA GLN A 354 12.17 17.65 23.96
C GLN A 354 11.18 17.20 25.05
N HIS A 355 11.54 16.15 25.81
CA HIS A 355 10.73 15.53 26.88
C HIS A 355 9.50 14.73 26.42
N GLN A 356 9.37 14.44 25.13
CA GLN A 356 8.33 13.59 24.57
C GLN A 356 8.94 12.32 23.97
N ALA A 357 8.27 11.18 24.17
CA ALA A 357 8.68 9.91 23.61
C ALA A 357 7.82 9.58 22.38
N TYR A 358 8.48 9.30 21.26
CA TYR A 358 7.85 8.97 19.98
C TYR A 358 8.13 7.51 19.65
N ALA A 359 7.09 6.72 19.41
CA ALA A 359 7.24 5.31 19.06
C ALA A 359 7.93 5.16 17.70
N ILE A 360 8.92 4.27 17.62
CA ILE A 360 9.64 3.99 16.37
C ILE A 360 8.76 3.15 15.42
N GLY A 361 7.94 2.25 15.99
CA GLY A 361 7.01 1.42 15.21
C GLY A 361 7.73 0.62 14.13
N GLN A 362 7.15 0.56 12.92
CA GLN A 362 7.83 0.03 11.73
C GLN A 362 8.81 1.06 11.13
N MET A 363 8.40 2.32 11.07
CA MET A 363 9.19 3.43 10.57
C MET A 363 8.69 4.75 11.19
N LEU A 364 9.64 5.58 11.63
CA LEU A 364 9.43 6.91 12.16
C LEU A 364 10.14 7.92 11.26
N HIS A 365 9.40 8.91 10.77
CA HIS A 365 9.95 10.00 9.95
C HIS A 365 10.30 11.19 10.84
N ILE A 366 11.49 11.75 10.63
CA ILE A 366 11.99 12.91 11.37
C ILE A 366 12.40 13.97 10.36
N PHE A 367 11.75 15.13 10.43
CA PHE A 367 12.02 16.27 9.55
C PHE A 367 12.84 17.32 10.30
N VAL A 368 13.81 17.90 9.61
CA VAL A 368 14.63 19.02 10.14
C VAL A 368 13.97 20.31 9.71
N GLY A 369 13.48 21.10 10.67
CA GLY A 369 12.92 22.44 10.47
C GLY A 369 13.84 23.54 11.01
N ASP A 370 13.45 24.80 10.78
CA ASP A 370 14.21 25.97 11.24
C ASP A 370 14.22 26.14 12.77
N ASP A 371 13.21 25.61 13.46
CA ASP A 371 13.01 25.73 14.92
C ASP A 371 13.25 24.41 15.70
N GLY A 372 13.79 23.37 15.05
CA GLY A 372 14.08 22.07 15.69
C GLY A 372 13.71 20.86 14.82
N LEU A 373 13.60 19.68 15.45
CA LEU A 373 13.18 18.44 14.80
C LEU A 373 11.66 18.28 14.91
N ASP A 374 11.01 18.01 13.78
CA ASP A 374 9.60 17.69 13.72
C ASP A 374 9.46 16.17 13.57
N ILE A 375 8.91 15.51 14.60
CA ILE A 375 8.82 14.06 14.69
C ILE A 375 7.37 13.65 14.51
N SER A 376 7.08 12.98 13.40
CA SER A 376 5.73 12.49 13.10
C SER A 376 5.74 10.98 12.87
N SER A 377 4.86 10.28 13.59
CA SER A 377 4.55 8.86 13.37
C SER A 377 3.59 8.65 12.19
N SER A 378 3.19 9.73 11.51
CA SER A 378 2.25 9.78 10.41
C SER A 378 2.88 10.49 9.22
N THR A 379 2.78 9.90 8.03
CA THR A 379 3.23 10.46 6.74
C THR A 379 2.45 11.69 6.25
N SER A 380 1.70 12.36 7.13
CA SER A 380 0.97 13.57 6.78
C SER A 380 1.94 14.74 6.72
N GLU A 381 2.14 15.22 5.49
CA GLU A 381 3.12 16.20 5.03
C GLU A 381 4.51 15.60 4.80
N ASN A 382 4.79 15.24 3.54
CA ASN A 382 6.14 15.34 2.97
C ASN A 382 6.22 16.78 2.45
N PRO A 383 6.75 17.75 3.23
CA PRO A 383 6.87 19.11 2.74
C PRO A 383 7.94 19.03 1.65
N VAL A 384 7.54 19.30 0.41
CA VAL A 384 8.49 19.51 -0.67
C VAL A 384 9.44 20.62 -0.19
N ASP A 385 10.72 20.29 -0.06
CA ASP A 385 11.85 21.11 0.44
C ASP A 385 12.31 20.96 1.91
N LYS A 386 11.74 20.07 2.75
CA LYS A 386 12.34 19.79 4.08
C LYS A 386 13.28 18.57 4.08
N THR A 387 14.48 18.74 4.63
CA THR A 387 15.45 17.67 4.90
C THR A 387 14.93 16.70 5.95
N SER A 388 15.05 15.39 5.73
CA SER A 388 14.53 14.36 6.65
C SER A 388 15.42 13.11 6.72
N PHE A 389 15.23 12.34 7.79
CA PHE A 389 15.78 11.00 7.99
C PHE A 389 14.75 10.11 8.68
N THR A 390 14.96 8.80 8.64
CA THR A 390 14.02 7.80 9.18
C THR A 390 14.70 6.87 10.16
N LEU A 391 13.95 6.43 11.16
CA LEU A 391 14.30 5.29 12.01
C LEU A 391 13.32 4.17 11.72
N SER A 392 13.81 2.99 11.35
CA SER A 392 12.97 1.82 11.06
C SER A 392 13.37 0.64 11.90
N ASN A 393 12.40 -0.18 12.30
CA ASN A 393 12.64 -1.44 12.97
C ASN A 393 12.75 -2.56 11.93
N GLN A 394 13.94 -3.12 11.76
CA GLN A 394 14.25 -4.21 10.84
C GLN A 394 14.84 -5.36 11.63
N GLU A 395 14.19 -6.52 11.64
CA GLU A 395 14.70 -7.75 12.30
C GLU A 395 15.14 -7.54 13.77
N GLU A 396 14.33 -6.82 14.57
CA GLU A 396 14.63 -6.44 15.97
C GLU A 396 15.84 -5.49 16.13
N LYS A 397 16.22 -4.76 15.07
CA LYS A 397 17.24 -3.72 15.11
C LYS A 397 16.65 -2.40 14.64
N VAL A 398 17.07 -1.30 15.27
CA VAL A 398 16.69 0.03 14.80
C VAL A 398 17.76 0.55 13.86
N VAL A 399 17.36 0.88 12.63
CA VAL A 399 18.23 1.36 11.55
C VAL A 399 17.91 2.82 11.24
N LEU A 400 18.94 3.65 11.11
CA LEU A 400 18.84 5.03 10.65
C LEU A 400 19.12 5.13 9.15
N THR A 401 18.20 5.74 8.41
CA THR A 401 18.34 5.98 6.95
C THR A 401 18.14 7.45 6.63
N CYS A 402 18.98 8.03 5.77
CA CYS A 402 18.90 9.43 5.36
C CYS A 402 18.86 9.52 3.82
N GLN A 403 17.97 10.34 3.26
CA GLN A 403 17.77 10.44 1.81
C GLN A 403 18.68 11.46 1.09
N GLN A 404 19.67 12.07 1.75
CA GLN A 404 20.57 13.04 1.11
C GLN A 404 22.01 12.97 1.64
N ASP A 405 22.98 12.99 0.71
CA ASP A 405 24.44 13.07 0.96
C ASP A 405 24.91 14.36 1.70
N LYS A 406 23.98 15.21 2.20
CA LYS A 406 24.27 16.54 2.76
C LYS A 406 23.78 16.79 4.18
N LEU A 407 23.09 15.85 4.83
CA LEU A 407 22.68 16.03 6.22
C LEU A 407 23.79 15.54 7.18
N PRO A 408 24.45 16.42 7.95
CA PRO A 408 25.46 16.00 8.92
C PRO A 408 24.78 15.38 10.15
N ILE A 409 24.42 14.11 10.06
CA ILE A 409 23.92 13.31 11.18
C ILE A 409 25.12 12.75 11.94
N GLN A 410 25.20 13.03 13.23
CA GLN A 410 26.14 12.36 14.14
C GLN A 410 25.37 11.33 14.94
N CYS A 411 25.77 10.08 14.86
CA CYS A 411 25.17 9.00 15.63
C CYS A 411 26.21 8.40 16.57
N ASP A 412 25.93 8.38 17.87
CA ASP A 412 26.74 7.65 18.85
C ASP A 412 26.32 6.18 18.84
N GLY A 413 26.72 5.45 17.80
CA GLY A 413 26.36 4.06 17.54
C GLY A 413 26.54 3.66 16.08
N ASN A 414 26.28 2.38 15.76
CA ASN A 414 26.23 1.92 14.37
C ASN A 414 24.87 2.32 13.76
N PRO A 415 24.81 3.14 12.69
CA PRO A 415 23.53 3.52 12.06
C PRO A 415 22.70 2.34 11.57
N ASP A 416 23.33 1.21 11.25
CA ASP A 416 22.65 -0.02 10.81
C ASP A 416 22.19 -0.92 11.98
N GLU A 417 22.52 -0.56 13.23
CA GLU A 417 22.16 -1.33 14.41
C GLU A 417 22.24 -0.46 15.68
N LEU A 418 21.14 0.23 15.97
CA LEU A 418 21.03 1.15 17.10
C LEU A 418 20.42 0.48 18.34
N HIS A 419 20.94 0.85 19.50
CA HIS A 419 20.59 0.32 20.82
C HIS A 419 20.02 1.39 21.75
N VAL A 420 19.35 0.93 22.81
CA VAL A 420 18.86 1.80 23.90
C VAL A 420 20.03 2.58 24.49
N GLY A 421 19.89 3.91 24.52
CA GLY A 421 20.89 4.84 25.02
C GLY A 421 21.74 5.50 23.92
N ASN A 422 21.72 5.01 22.67
CA ASN A 422 22.38 5.72 21.57
C ASN A 422 21.69 7.05 21.30
N GLU A 423 22.50 8.05 20.93
CA GLU A 423 22.05 9.41 20.66
C GLU A 423 22.31 9.79 19.20
N ILE A 424 21.31 10.40 18.57
CA ILE A 424 21.39 10.89 17.20
C ILE A 424 21.31 12.41 17.26
N THR A 425 22.33 13.09 16.77
CA THR A 425 22.44 14.55 16.79
C THR A 425 22.42 15.11 15.38
N VAL A 426 21.51 16.05 15.13
CA VAL A 426 21.30 16.71 13.84
C VAL A 426 21.07 18.20 14.09
N HIS A 427 21.88 19.07 13.46
CA HIS A 427 21.79 20.54 13.63
C HIS A 427 21.81 21.05 15.09
N GLY A 428 22.43 20.30 16.02
CA GLY A 428 22.53 20.67 17.44
C GLY A 428 21.37 20.15 18.30
N GLU A 429 20.36 19.52 17.70
CA GLU A 429 19.27 18.82 18.37
C GLU A 429 19.65 17.35 18.60
N THR A 430 19.38 16.82 19.80
CA THR A 430 19.73 15.44 20.17
C THR A 430 18.47 14.61 20.43
N LEU A 431 18.41 13.46 19.76
CA LEU A 431 17.43 12.41 19.95
C LEU A 431 18.06 11.28 20.76
N LYS A 432 17.36 10.78 21.77
CA LYS A 432 17.85 9.65 22.57
C LYS A 432 16.97 8.42 22.37
N LEU A 433 17.58 7.31 22.02
CA LEU A 433 16.89 6.03 21.90
C LEU A 433 16.59 5.47 23.28
N ILE A 434 15.33 5.13 23.55
CA ILE A 434 14.87 4.61 24.83
C ILE A 434 14.02 3.36 24.66
N GLU A 435 13.94 2.56 25.72
CA GLU A 435 12.95 1.50 25.87
C GLU A 435 11.83 2.03 26.77
N VAL A 436 10.59 1.97 26.26
CA VAL A 436 9.38 2.12 27.07
C VAL A 436 8.69 0.76 27.10
N LEU A 437 8.42 0.28 28.31
CA LEU A 437 7.80 -1.03 28.60
C LEU A 437 6.29 -0.99 28.47
#